data_AF-A0A959QTL1-F1
#
_entry.id   AF-A0A959QTL1-F1
#
_cell.length_a   1.000
_cell.length_b   1.000
_cell.length_c   1.000
_cell.angle_alpha   90.00
_cell.angle_beta   90.00
_cell.angle_gamma   90.00
#
_symmetry.space_group_name_H-M   'P 1'
#
loop_
_entity.id
_entity.type
_entity.pdbx_description
1 polymer ?
#
loop_
_entity_poly.entity_id
_entity_poly.type
_entity_poly.pdbx_seq_one_letter_code
_entity_poly.pdbx_strand_id
1 'polypeptide(L)'
;MNTRPRIKVEMQGTDRLIEALCIGLIVGFWAFAWYAYSTVPEIIPTHFNASGKPDAEGSRSTIWILPAITTLSYILLVLFNRVPHIFNYPVKITEDNAAFQYGNATRMIRVLNLILIAMFFIIGVIMYRVAMGKMEGTGTMVILVAVVLPIVPVFYYFNKARKGA
;
A
#
# COMPACT_ATOMS: atom_id res chain seq x y z
N MET A 1 -28.01 17.66 13.21
CA MET A 1 -27.07 16.85 12.40
C MET A 1 -26.82 15.56 13.15
N ASN A 2 -27.19 14.40 12.61
CA ASN A 2 -26.92 13.12 13.27
C ASN A 2 -25.41 12.84 13.20
N THR A 3 -24.70 13.14 14.28
CA THR A 3 -23.27 12.88 14.40
C THR A 3 -23.06 11.37 14.45
N ARG A 4 -22.25 10.84 13.53
CA ARG A 4 -21.90 9.41 13.54
C ARG A 4 -21.22 9.05 14.87
N PRO A 5 -21.44 7.84 15.42
CA PRO A 5 -20.84 7.40 16.67
C PRO A 5 -19.32 7.48 16.62
N ARG A 6 -18.68 7.95 17.70
CA ARG A 6 -17.22 7.98 17.82
C ARG A 6 -16.76 6.90 18.78
N ILE A 7 -16.50 5.72 18.23
CA ILE A 7 -16.05 4.55 19.00
C ILE A 7 -14.60 4.21 18.67
N LYS A 8 -13.89 3.66 19.64
CA LYS A 8 -12.57 3.08 19.44
C LYS A 8 -12.73 1.68 18.85
N VAL A 9 -12.20 1.46 17.65
CA VAL A 9 -12.20 0.14 17.01
C VAL A 9 -11.08 -0.71 17.60
N GLU A 10 -11.43 -1.86 18.17
CA GLU A 10 -10.43 -2.80 18.67
C GLU A 10 -9.80 -3.59 17.52
N MET A 11 -8.47 -3.74 17.55
CA MET A 11 -7.73 -4.52 16.56
C MET A 11 -7.82 -6.01 16.88
N GLN A 12 -8.28 -6.78 15.90
CA GLN A 12 -8.28 -8.25 15.96
C GLN A 12 -6.87 -8.79 15.65
N GLY A 13 -6.65 -10.08 15.92
CA GLY A 13 -5.36 -10.73 15.65
C GLY A 13 -4.92 -10.62 14.19
N THR A 14 -5.86 -10.70 13.25
CA THR A 14 -5.62 -10.50 11.81
C THR A 14 -5.15 -9.09 11.50
N ASP A 15 -5.71 -8.06 12.15
CA ASP A 15 -5.30 -6.67 11.95
C ASP A 15 -3.86 -6.45 12.44
N ARG A 16 -3.50 -7.05 13.59
CA ARG A 16 -2.14 -6.97 14.13
C ARG A 16 -1.14 -7.69 13.25
N LEU A 17 -1.51 -8.86 12.71
CA LEU A 17 -0.66 -9.58 11.76
C LEU A 17 -0.41 -8.76 10.50
N ILE A 18 -1.44 -8.14 9.92
CA ILE A 18 -1.29 -7.28 8.74
C ILE A 18 -0.34 -6.11 9.03
N GLU A 19 -0.50 -5.43 10.17
CA GLU A 19 0.40 -4.34 10.56
C GLU A 19 1.85 -4.80 10.77
N ALA A 20 2.05 -5.97 11.40
CA ALA A 20 3.38 -6.55 11.57
C ALA A 20 4.04 -6.86 10.21
N LEU A 21 3.27 -7.38 9.24
CA LEU A 21 3.74 -7.60 7.88
C LEU A 21 4.09 -6.29 7.18
N CYS A 22 3.26 -5.24 7.31
CA CYS A 22 3.56 -3.91 6.78
C CYS A 22 4.90 -3.38 7.31
N ILE A 23 5.09 -3.41 8.62
CA ILE A 23 6.32 -2.94 9.27
C ILE A 23 7.52 -3.77 8.82
N GLY A 24 7.38 -5.10 8.79
CA GLY A 24 8.44 -6.01 8.32
C GLY A 24 8.85 -5.73 6.88
N LEU A 25 7.88 -5.50 5.98
CA LEU A 25 8.17 -5.13 4.59
C LEU A 25 8.82 -3.77 4.46
N ILE A 26 8.42 -2.76 5.25
CA ILE A 26 9.05 -1.44 5.24
C ILE A 26 10.51 -1.54 5.69
N VAL A 27 10.78 -2.26 6.80
CA VAL A 27 12.15 -2.48 7.29
C VAL A 27 12.98 -3.22 6.24
N GLY A 28 12.40 -4.28 5.65
CA GLY A 28 13.05 -5.02 4.56
C GLY A 28 13.33 -4.15 3.33
N PHE A 29 12.43 -3.23 3.00
CA PHE A 29 12.59 -2.35 1.85
C PHE A 29 13.70 -1.32 2.08
N TRP A 30 13.79 -0.73 3.28
CA TRP A 30 14.91 0.13 3.64
C TRP A 30 16.24 -0.63 3.63
N ALA A 31 16.29 -1.84 4.20
CA ALA A 31 17.49 -2.67 4.17
C ALA A 31 17.92 -3.01 2.73
N PHE A 32 16.95 -3.36 1.87
CA PHE A 32 17.19 -3.59 0.46
C PHE A 32 17.69 -2.33 -0.27
N ALA A 33 17.11 -1.16 0.00
CA ALA A 33 17.52 0.11 -0.59
C ALA A 33 18.98 0.45 -0.22
N TRP A 34 19.39 0.22 1.03
CA TRP A 34 20.78 0.35 1.46
C TRP A 34 21.73 -0.55 0.69
N TYR A 35 21.38 -1.83 0.56
CA TYR A 35 22.15 -2.77 -0.25
C TYR A 35 22.21 -2.33 -1.72
N ALA A 36 21.07 -1.97 -2.32
CA ALA A 36 20.97 -1.59 -3.72
C ALA A 36 21.79 -0.33 -4.03
N TYR A 37 21.75 0.69 -3.17
CA TYR A 37 22.51 1.93 -3.36
C TYR A 37 24.02 1.69 -3.50
N SER A 38 24.56 0.69 -2.79
CA SER A 38 25.98 0.34 -2.84
C SER A 38 26.40 -0.47 -4.07
N THR A 39 25.45 -0.99 -4.84
CA THR A 39 25.70 -1.97 -5.91
C THR A 39 25.27 -1.52 -7.30
N VAL A 40 24.32 -0.59 -7.41
CA VAL A 40 23.86 -0.06 -8.70
C VAL A 40 24.86 0.94 -9.32
N PRO A 41 24.83 1.12 -10.65
CA PRO A 41 25.57 2.19 -11.33
C PRO A 41 25.14 3.60 -10.90
N GLU A 42 25.94 4.61 -11.23
CA GLU A 42 25.68 6.04 -10.95
C GLU A 42 24.32 6.51 -11.49
N ILE A 43 23.92 5.99 -12.65
CA ILE A 43 22.68 6.30 -13.36
C ILE A 43 21.81 5.06 -13.41
N ILE A 44 20.54 5.20 -13.02
CA ILE A 44 19.55 4.12 -12.99
C ILE A 44 18.23 4.57 -13.62
N PRO A 45 17.38 3.65 -14.10
CA PRO A 45 16.02 3.95 -14.53
C PRO A 45 15.18 4.47 -13.36
N THR A 46 14.39 5.51 -13.62
CA THR A 46 13.53 6.18 -12.63
C THR A 46 12.05 6.14 -12.99
N HIS A 47 11.74 5.94 -14.27
CA HIS A 47 10.37 5.83 -14.76
C HIS A 47 10.25 4.75 -15.84
N PHE A 48 9.04 4.18 -15.96
CA PHE A 48 8.71 3.18 -16.96
C PHE A 48 7.43 3.59 -17.69
N ASN A 49 7.44 3.44 -19.01
CA ASN A 49 6.26 3.71 -19.84
C ASN A 49 5.17 2.64 -19.67
N ALA A 50 4.04 2.81 -20.38
CA ALA A 50 2.91 1.88 -20.34
C ALA A 50 3.24 0.45 -20.83
N SER A 51 4.32 0.27 -21.59
CA SER A 51 4.84 -1.05 -21.99
C SER A 51 5.77 -1.66 -20.94
N GLY A 52 6.02 -0.96 -19.83
CA GLY A 52 6.91 -1.38 -18.76
C GLY A 52 8.38 -1.26 -19.10
N LYS A 53 8.75 -0.44 -20.10
CA LYS A 53 10.15 -0.18 -20.47
C LYS A 53 10.64 1.13 -19.84
N PRO A 54 11.92 1.22 -19.42
CA PRO A 54 12.50 2.48 -18.98
C PRO A 54 12.36 3.58 -20.03
N ASP A 55 11.90 4.74 -19.61
CA ASP A 55 11.81 5.95 -20.44
C ASP A 55 12.34 7.22 -19.75
N ALA A 56 12.76 7.10 -18.49
CA ALA A 56 13.53 8.12 -17.78
C ALA A 56 14.60 7.49 -16.88
N GLU A 57 15.66 8.25 -16.64
CA GLU A 57 16.80 7.87 -15.83
C GLU A 57 17.11 8.96 -14.79
N GLY A 58 17.93 8.63 -13.80
CA GLY A 58 18.38 9.57 -12.77
C GLY A 58 19.52 8.99 -11.93
N SER A 59 19.98 9.76 -10.95
CA SER A 59 21.08 9.32 -10.09
C SER A 59 20.69 8.11 -9.23
N ARG A 60 21.67 7.30 -8.81
CA ARG A 60 21.46 6.18 -7.89
C ARG A 60 20.79 6.55 -6.56
N SER A 61 20.87 7.81 -6.15
CA SER A 61 20.18 8.31 -4.95
C SER A 61 18.65 8.28 -5.07
N THR A 62 18.11 8.14 -6.28
CA THR A 62 16.67 7.97 -6.47
C THR A 62 16.12 6.66 -5.86
N ILE A 63 16.96 5.67 -5.56
CA ILE A 63 16.59 4.44 -4.82
C ILE A 63 15.93 4.75 -3.48
N TRP A 64 16.29 5.86 -2.82
CA TRP A 64 15.74 6.23 -1.52
C TRP A 64 14.30 6.75 -1.58
N ILE A 65 13.83 7.17 -2.76
CA ILE A 65 12.54 7.83 -2.90
C ILE A 65 11.39 6.86 -2.63
N LEU A 66 11.41 5.67 -3.23
CA LEU A 66 10.35 4.68 -3.05
C LEU A 66 10.16 4.21 -1.59
N PRO A 67 11.20 3.80 -0.83
CA PRO A 67 11.02 3.43 0.58
C PRO A 67 10.57 4.63 1.44
N ALA A 68 11.00 5.86 1.12
CA ALA A 68 10.53 7.06 1.80
C ALA A 68 9.04 7.32 1.56
N ILE A 69 8.58 7.31 0.29
CA ILE A 69 7.16 7.46 -0.07
C ILE A 69 6.34 6.34 0.55
N THR A 70 6.83 5.10 0.51
CA THR A 70 6.17 3.94 1.11
C THR A 70 5.95 4.17 2.61
N THR A 71 6.98 4.60 3.34
CA THR A 71 6.92 4.87 4.77
C THR A 71 5.94 6.00 5.07
N LEU A 72 6.00 7.09 4.30
CA LEU A 72 5.07 8.21 4.44
C LEU A 72 3.62 7.79 4.21
N SER A 73 3.35 7.05 3.14
CA SER A 73 2.01 6.54 2.83
C SER A 73 1.47 5.62 3.92
N TYR A 74 2.32 4.76 4.49
CA TYR A 74 1.96 3.89 5.59
C TYR A 74 1.52 4.69 6.81
N ILE A 75 2.31 5.69 7.22
CA ILE A 75 2.00 6.56 8.36
C ILE A 75 0.68 7.30 8.13
N LEU A 76 0.49 7.91 6.96
CA LEU A 76 -0.74 8.64 6.62
C LEU A 76 -1.98 7.74 6.71
N LEU A 77 -1.92 6.52 6.18
CA LEU A 77 -3.03 5.58 6.23
C LEU A 77 -3.30 5.05 7.65
N VAL A 78 -2.25 4.86 8.46
CA VAL A 78 -2.38 4.52 9.89
C VAL A 78 -3.07 5.64 10.66
N LEU A 79 -2.71 6.90 10.40
CA LEU A 79 -3.36 8.07 11.00
C LEU A 79 -4.83 8.17 10.57
N PHE A 80 -5.12 7.97 9.29
CA PHE A 80 -6.49 7.98 8.77
C PHE A 80 -7.36 6.90 9.43
N ASN A 81 -6.81 5.71 9.67
CA ASN A 81 -7.48 4.62 10.39
C ASN A 81 -7.85 4.92 11.85
N ARG A 82 -7.34 6.01 12.45
CA ARG A 82 -7.72 6.44 13.81
C ARG A 82 -9.06 7.18 13.85
N VAL A 83 -9.57 7.64 12.71
CA VAL A 83 -10.80 8.45 12.61
C VAL A 83 -11.83 7.84 11.65
N PRO A 84 -12.24 6.56 11.82
CA PRO A 84 -13.08 5.85 10.85
C PRO A 84 -14.43 6.53 10.58
N HIS A 85 -14.96 7.29 11.54
CA HIS A 85 -16.24 8.00 11.40
C HIS A 85 -16.30 8.98 10.21
N ILE A 86 -15.15 9.44 9.67
CA ILE A 86 -15.10 10.33 8.50
C ILE A 86 -15.10 9.57 7.16
N PHE A 87 -15.01 8.24 7.17
CA PHE A 87 -14.93 7.46 5.94
C PHE A 87 -16.25 7.46 5.18
N ASN A 88 -16.20 7.07 3.91
CA ASN A 88 -17.37 6.83 3.09
C ASN A 88 -17.88 5.40 3.32
N TYR A 89 -19.14 5.29 3.73
CA TYR A 89 -19.81 4.01 4.00
C TYR A 89 -20.96 3.82 3.01
N PRO A 90 -21.14 2.61 2.45
CA PRO A 90 -22.25 2.31 1.53
C PRO A 90 -23.62 2.16 2.24
N VAL A 91 -23.63 2.22 3.57
CA VAL A 91 -24.81 2.10 4.42
C VAL A 91 -24.81 3.23 5.46
N LYS A 92 -25.99 3.53 6.01
CA LYS A 92 -26.11 4.51 7.10
C LYS A 92 -25.48 3.92 8.36
N ILE A 93 -24.65 4.72 9.02
CA ILE A 93 -24.03 4.33 10.28
C ILE A 93 -24.96 4.64 11.44
N THR A 94 -25.23 3.63 12.25
CA THR A 94 -26.01 3.67 13.50
C THR A 94 -25.11 3.25 14.66
N GLU A 95 -25.59 3.39 15.90
CA GLU A 95 -24.85 2.92 17.08
C GLU A 95 -24.63 1.40 17.05
N ASP A 96 -25.65 0.66 16.64
CA ASP A 96 -25.62 -0.82 16.58
C ASP A 96 -24.64 -1.36 15.55
N ASN A 97 -24.51 -0.70 14.38
CA ASN A 97 -23.66 -1.20 13.29
C ASN A 97 -22.27 -0.55 13.23
N ALA A 98 -22.01 0.51 13.99
CA ALA A 98 -20.75 1.27 13.90
C ALA A 98 -19.51 0.39 14.14
N ALA A 99 -19.53 -0.48 15.15
CA ALA A 99 -18.38 -1.34 15.47
C ALA A 99 -18.04 -2.28 14.30
N PHE A 100 -19.05 -2.89 13.69
CA PHE A 100 -18.89 -3.77 12.54
C PHE A 100 -18.38 -3.01 11.31
N GLN A 101 -19.02 -1.88 10.97
CA GLN A 101 -18.68 -1.11 9.78
C GLN A 101 -17.29 -0.47 9.89
N TYR A 102 -16.95 0.11 11.04
CA TYR A 102 -15.65 0.73 11.26
C TYR A 102 -14.53 -0.31 11.32
N GLY A 103 -14.78 -1.47 11.94
CA GLY A 103 -13.86 -2.60 11.93
C GLY A 103 -13.54 -3.07 10.51
N ASN A 104 -14.56 -3.30 9.69
CA ASN A 104 -14.37 -3.73 8.31
C ASN A 104 -13.67 -2.67 7.45
N ALA A 105 -14.04 -1.39 7.58
CA ALA A 105 -13.45 -0.33 6.79
C ALA A 105 -11.97 -0.11 7.14
N THR A 106 -11.63 -0.08 8.44
CA THR A 106 -10.22 0.08 8.84
C THR A 106 -9.38 -1.15 8.46
N ARG A 107 -9.92 -2.37 8.52
CA ARG A 107 -9.25 -3.56 7.99
C ARG A 107 -9.00 -3.49 6.49
N MET A 108 -9.99 -3.03 5.72
CA MET A 108 -9.81 -2.82 4.27
C MET A 108 -8.64 -1.87 4.00
N ILE A 109 -8.55 -0.74 4.73
CA ILE A 109 -7.43 0.20 4.59
C ILE A 109 -6.10 -0.46 4.97
N ARG A 110 -6.04 -1.30 6.01
CA ARG A 110 -4.82 -2.05 6.36
C ARG A 110 -4.37 -3.01 5.26
N VAL A 111 -5.31 -3.73 4.65
CA VAL A 111 -5.02 -4.63 3.51
C VAL A 111 -4.53 -3.83 2.31
N LEU A 112 -5.16 -2.70 2.01
CA LEU A 112 -4.70 -1.78 0.96
C LEU A 112 -3.29 -1.27 1.22
N ASN A 113 -2.98 -0.91 2.47
CA ASN A 113 -1.66 -0.46 2.88
C ASN A 113 -0.60 -1.56 2.65
N LEU A 114 -0.91 -2.80 3.04
CA LEU A 114 -0.04 -3.95 2.80
C LEU A 114 0.22 -4.19 1.30
N ILE A 115 -0.82 -4.11 0.48
CA ILE A 115 -0.71 -4.25 -0.99
C ILE A 115 0.17 -3.14 -1.56
N LEU A 116 -0.04 -1.87 -1.18
CA LEU A 116 0.75 -0.74 -1.65
C LEU A 116 2.23 -0.87 -1.28
N ILE A 117 2.54 -1.24 -0.03
CA ILE A 117 3.91 -1.46 0.42
C ILE A 117 4.58 -2.58 -0.38
N ALA A 118 3.90 -3.72 -0.52
CA ALA A 118 4.43 -4.85 -1.29
C ALA A 118 4.68 -4.46 -2.77
N MET A 119 3.75 -3.72 -3.37
CA MET A 119 3.89 -3.22 -4.74
C MET A 119 5.08 -2.28 -4.91
N PHE A 120 5.23 -1.27 -4.05
CA PHE A 120 6.37 -0.36 -4.13
C PHE A 120 7.69 -1.07 -3.90
N PHE A 121 7.73 -2.05 -2.99
CA PHE A 121 8.92 -2.86 -2.80
C PHE A 121 9.25 -3.70 -4.04
N ILE A 122 8.26 -4.38 -4.63
CA ILE A 122 8.45 -5.13 -5.88
C ILE A 122 8.96 -4.22 -7.01
N ILE A 123 8.39 -3.02 -7.16
CA ILE A 123 8.85 -2.02 -8.14
C ILE A 123 10.30 -1.62 -7.86
N GLY A 124 10.68 -1.36 -6.60
CA GLY A 124 12.06 -1.08 -6.22
C GLY A 124 13.03 -2.21 -6.56
N VAL A 125 12.61 -3.47 -6.36
CA VAL A 125 13.40 -4.65 -6.76
C VAL A 125 13.53 -4.73 -8.29
N ILE A 126 12.48 -4.44 -9.04
CA ILE A 126 12.55 -4.41 -10.51
C ILE A 126 13.49 -3.31 -10.98
N MET A 127 13.36 -2.09 -10.46
CA MET A 127 14.27 -0.97 -10.77
C MET A 127 15.73 -1.38 -10.57
N TYR A 128 16.04 -2.01 -9.44
CA TYR A 128 17.37 -2.56 -9.17
C TYR A 128 17.78 -3.60 -10.22
N ARG A 129 16.92 -4.56 -10.57
CA ARG A 129 17.26 -5.61 -11.55
C ARG A 129 17.47 -5.04 -12.96
N VAL A 130 16.71 -4.03 -13.35
CA VAL A 130 16.89 -3.32 -14.63
C VAL A 130 18.19 -2.51 -14.60
N ALA A 131 18.47 -1.77 -13.52
CA ALA A 131 19.73 -1.04 -13.35
C ALA A 131 20.97 -1.96 -13.43
N MET A 132 20.84 -3.20 -12.96
CA MET A 132 21.90 -4.21 -13.02
C MET A 132 21.96 -4.98 -14.35
N GLY A 133 21.16 -4.60 -15.37
CA GLY A 133 21.10 -5.30 -16.65
C GLY A 133 20.54 -6.72 -16.58
N LYS A 134 19.86 -7.08 -15.48
CA LYS A 134 19.28 -8.41 -15.24
C LYS A 134 17.83 -8.54 -15.73
N MET A 135 17.26 -7.44 -16.22
CA MET A 135 15.88 -7.36 -16.70
C MET A 135 15.75 -6.17 -17.66
N GLU A 136 14.91 -6.28 -18.68
CA GLU A 136 14.70 -5.19 -19.65
C GLU A 136 13.66 -4.15 -19.19
N GLY A 137 12.83 -4.50 -18.20
CA GLY A 137 11.74 -3.65 -17.73
C GLY A 137 10.80 -4.38 -16.76
N THR A 138 9.74 -3.72 -16.33
CA THR A 138 8.69 -4.32 -15.47
C THR A 138 7.76 -5.24 -16.25
N GLY A 139 7.60 -5.00 -17.55
CA GLY A 139 6.55 -5.58 -18.38
C GLY A 139 5.14 -5.09 -18.02
N THR A 140 4.18 -5.32 -18.91
CA THR A 140 2.78 -4.84 -18.75
C THR A 140 2.04 -5.53 -17.61
N MET A 141 2.39 -6.78 -17.28
CA MET A 141 1.69 -7.55 -16.24
C MET A 141 1.82 -6.94 -14.84
N VAL A 142 2.98 -6.39 -14.50
CA VAL A 142 3.17 -5.72 -13.20
C VAL A 142 2.26 -4.50 -13.09
N ILE A 143 2.10 -3.73 -14.19
CA ILE A 143 1.18 -2.58 -14.24
C ILE A 143 -0.28 -3.03 -14.08
N LEU A 144 -0.69 -4.09 -14.77
CA LEU A 144 -2.05 -4.62 -14.66
C LEU A 144 -2.36 -5.10 -13.24
N VAL A 145 -1.44 -5.84 -12.62
CA VAL A 145 -1.58 -6.29 -11.23
C VAL A 145 -1.63 -5.09 -10.29
N ALA A 146 -0.80 -4.08 -10.51
CA ALA A 146 -0.78 -2.86 -9.70
C ALA A 146 -2.12 -2.10 -9.71
N VAL A 147 -2.86 -2.15 -10.83
CA VAL A 147 -4.17 -1.50 -10.95
C VAL A 147 -5.29 -2.38 -10.40
N VAL A 148 -5.29 -3.67 -10.72
CA VAL A 148 -6.42 -4.57 -10.40
C VAL A 148 -6.40 -5.03 -8.95
N LEU A 149 -5.22 -5.33 -8.40
CA LEU A 149 -5.10 -5.92 -7.07
C LEU A 149 -5.68 -5.04 -5.94
N PRO A 150 -5.47 -3.70 -5.91
CA PRO A 150 -6.07 -2.84 -4.90
C PRO A 150 -7.60 -2.76 -4.97
N ILE A 151 -8.23 -3.08 -6.10
CA ILE A 151 -9.69 -3.02 -6.26
C ILE A 151 -10.37 -4.18 -5.51
N VAL A 152 -9.70 -5.32 -5.39
CA VAL A 152 -10.22 -6.54 -4.74
C VAL A 152 -10.68 -6.30 -3.29
N PRO A 153 -9.85 -5.77 -2.36
CA PRO A 153 -10.28 -5.53 -0.98
C PRO A 153 -11.39 -4.48 -0.88
N VAL A 154 -11.44 -3.53 -1.80
CA VAL A 154 -12.52 -2.53 -1.88
C VAL A 154 -13.84 -3.22 -2.23
N PHE A 155 -13.87 -4.00 -3.30
CA PHE A 155 -15.07 -4.73 -3.69
C PHE A 155 -15.56 -5.71 -2.61
N TYR A 156 -14.62 -6.42 -1.99
CA TYR A 156 -14.90 -7.27 -0.83
C TYR A 156 -15.55 -6.49 0.32
N TYR A 157 -15.00 -5.33 0.68
CA TYR A 157 -15.55 -4.47 1.72
C TYR A 157 -16.96 -4.00 1.39
N PHE A 158 -17.21 -3.49 0.18
CA PHE A 158 -18.53 -3.02 -0.22
C PHE A 158 -19.60 -4.12 -0.12
N ASN A 159 -19.28 -5.33 -0.56
CA ASN A 159 -20.19 -6.47 -0.46
C ASN A 159 -20.43 -6.89 1.00
N LYS A 160 -19.40 -6.86 1.84
CA LYS A 160 -19.50 -7.21 3.25
C LYS A 160 -20.27 -6.14 4.06
N ALA A 161 -20.04 -4.86 3.78
CA ALA A 161 -20.69 -3.74 4.44
C ALA A 161 -22.21 -3.77 4.25
N ARG A 162 -22.68 -4.15 3.05
CA ARG A 162 -24.12 -4.31 2.75
C ARG A 162 -24.81 -5.43 3.54
N LYS A 163 -24.06 -6.46 3.96
CA LYS A 163 -24.61 -7.60 4.73
C LYS A 163 -24.78 -7.30 6.22
N GLY A 164 -24.09 -6.28 6.74
CA GLY A 164 -24.23 -5.80 8.12
C GLY A 164 -24.89 -4.43 8.20
N ALA A 165 -25.78 -4.14 7.26
CA ALA A 165 -26.63 -2.95 7.23
C ALA A 165 -27.69 -3.03 8.33
#